data_AF-A0A1F4MRL3-F1
#
_entry.id   AF-A0A1F4MRL3-F1
#
_cell.length_a   1.000
_cell.length_b   1.000
_cell.length_c   1.000
_cell.angle_alpha   90.00
_cell.angle_beta   90.00
_cell.angle_gamma   90.00
#
_symmetry.space_group_name_H-M   'P 1'
#
loop_
_entity.id
_entity.type
_entity.pdbx_description
1 polymer ?
#
loop_
_entity_poly.entity_id
_entity_poly.type
_entity_poly.pdbx_seq_one_letter_code
_entity_poly.pdbx_strand_id
1 'polypeptide(L)'
;MGTKNKAVDPDETLTKRLGKGLLNLFIKVEQVEEPADEGQTSAPATETAAPSHYTPAVSVNAEQLKKLVDSCLEHGQAEFQTLMQYVKMFESTIPDETARYRAALQVISQQGITPDKLVAALEKQVAHLAKEKEEFEGMIGNMEKGLDGQRTKIKDMDNESAQLQKKLAELQQLRAKVSSEIGSQEVKIAAARTNFAKALDAAGQQLEQHKQRMMSLLGITDSEKMKKKK
;
A
#
# COMPACT_ATOMS: atom_id res chain seq x y z
N MET A 1 54.33 16.22 -7.39
CA MET A 1 52.98 15.73 -7.03
C MET A 1 52.24 16.87 -6.38
N GLY A 2 51.45 17.63 -7.14
CA GLY A 2 50.71 18.78 -6.64
C GLY A 2 49.30 18.37 -6.22
N THR A 3 49.01 18.41 -4.93
CA THR A 3 47.68 18.23 -4.37
C THR A 3 46.82 19.42 -4.76
N LYS A 4 45.86 19.21 -5.66
CA LYS A 4 44.80 20.17 -5.93
C LYS A 4 43.83 20.14 -4.75
N ASN A 5 43.96 21.09 -3.83
CA ASN A 5 42.88 21.42 -2.91
C ASN A 5 41.72 21.98 -3.73
N LYS A 6 40.71 21.15 -3.92
CA LYS A 6 39.43 21.54 -4.52
C LYS A 6 38.76 22.46 -3.50
N ALA A 7 38.70 23.77 -3.80
CA ALA A 7 37.88 24.70 -3.06
C ALA A 7 36.45 24.15 -3.06
N VAL A 8 35.95 23.82 -1.88
CA VAL A 8 34.55 23.46 -1.68
C VAL A 8 33.81 24.78 -1.66
N ASP A 9 33.06 25.08 -2.72
CA ASP A 9 32.19 26.25 -2.76
C ASP A 9 31.20 26.17 -1.58
N PRO A 10 31.20 27.14 -0.65
CA PRO A 10 30.34 27.09 0.54
C PRO A 10 28.84 27.05 0.19
N ASP A 11 28.48 27.57 -0.99
CA ASP A 11 27.12 27.63 -1.52
C ASP A 11 26.53 26.24 -1.87
N GLU A 12 27.37 25.30 -2.35
CA GLU A 12 26.93 23.95 -2.71
C GLU A 12 26.66 23.07 -1.47
N THR A 13 27.30 23.40 -0.34
CA THR A 13 27.15 22.64 0.91
C THR A 13 25.94 23.05 1.73
N LEU A 14 25.50 24.31 1.62
CA LEU A 14 24.30 24.83 2.28
C LEU A 14 23.03 24.37 1.56
N THR A 15 22.99 24.51 0.23
CA THR A 15 21.88 24.04 -0.63
C THR A 15 21.60 22.55 -0.46
N LYS A 16 22.63 21.69 -0.41
CA LYS A 16 22.47 20.25 -0.15
C LYS A 16 22.05 19.91 1.28
N ARG A 17 22.34 20.79 2.25
CA ARG A 17 22.00 20.58 3.67
C ARG A 17 20.57 20.98 3.99
N LEU A 18 20.07 22.07 3.41
CA LEU A 18 18.69 22.54 3.63
C LEU A 18 17.66 21.67 2.91
N GLY A 19 17.88 21.32 1.64
CA GLY A 19 16.96 20.42 0.90
C GLY A 19 16.77 19.05 1.59
N LYS A 20 17.82 18.52 2.24
CA LYS A 20 17.75 17.29 3.06
C LYS A 20 17.10 17.51 4.43
N GLY A 21 17.26 18.68 5.03
CA GLY A 21 16.61 19.06 6.29
C GLY A 21 15.10 19.22 6.13
N LEU A 22 14.65 19.81 5.02
CA LEU A 22 13.25 19.90 4.62
C LEU A 22 12.62 18.51 4.45
N LEU A 23 13.31 17.58 3.77
CA LEU A 23 12.84 16.21 3.57
C LEU A 23 12.53 15.47 4.89
N ASN A 24 13.40 15.61 5.90
CA ASN A 24 13.21 14.98 7.21
C ASN A 24 12.12 15.65 8.07
N LEU A 25 11.65 16.84 7.69
CA LEU A 25 10.62 17.60 8.40
C LEU A 25 9.21 17.15 8.03
N PHE A 26 8.99 16.85 6.74
CA PHE A 26 7.67 16.53 6.22
C PHE A 26 7.36 15.03 6.21
N ILE A 27 8.37 14.19 6.42
CA ILE A 27 8.24 12.73 6.52
C ILE A 27 8.71 12.27 7.89
N LYS A 28 7.91 12.53 8.93
CA LYS A 28 7.92 11.69 10.13
C LYS A 28 6.80 10.68 9.96
N VAL A 29 7.08 9.61 9.22
CA VAL A 29 6.26 8.40 9.29
C VAL A 29 6.50 7.84 10.68
N GLU A 30 5.57 8.11 11.59
CA GLU A 30 5.53 7.48 12.88
C GLU A 30 5.22 5.99 12.64
N GLN A 31 6.28 5.19 12.50
CA GLN A 31 6.18 3.75 12.67
C GLN A 31 5.85 3.51 14.13
N VAL A 32 4.57 3.30 14.42
CA VAL A 32 4.18 2.69 15.68
C VAL A 32 4.68 1.25 15.62
N GLU A 33 5.76 0.97 16.35
CA GLU A 33 6.14 -0.39 16.70
C GLU A 33 4.98 -1.01 17.49
N GLU A 34 4.34 -1.99 16.87
CA GLU A 34 3.40 -2.90 17.51
C GLU A 34 4.21 -3.81 18.46
N PRO A 35 3.86 -3.91 19.76
CA PRO A 35 4.54 -4.84 20.64
C PRO A 35 4.14 -6.26 20.28
N ALA A 36 5.13 -7.09 19.99
CA ALA A 36 4.96 -8.53 19.89
C ALA A 36 4.56 -9.09 21.26
N ASP A 37 3.44 -9.81 21.33
CA ASP A 37 3.23 -10.82 22.36
C ASP A 37 2.55 -12.06 21.76
N GLU A 38 3.06 -13.22 22.16
CA GLU A 38 2.78 -14.54 21.63
C GLU A 38 1.56 -15.17 22.31
N GLY A 39 0.71 -15.88 21.55
CA GLY A 39 0.11 -17.13 22.04
C GLY A 39 -1.43 -17.26 22.17
N GLN A 40 -1.97 -18.14 21.31
CA GLN A 40 -3.05 -19.13 21.53
C GLN A 40 -4.57 -18.83 21.31
N THR A 41 -5.04 -19.33 20.15
CA THR A 41 -6.24 -20.19 19.88
C THR A 41 -7.62 -19.90 20.52
N SER A 42 -8.60 -19.49 19.69
CA SER A 42 -9.85 -20.22 19.31
C SER A 42 -10.86 -19.27 18.63
N ALA A 43 -11.52 -19.72 17.55
CA ALA A 43 -12.50 -18.97 16.74
C ALA A 43 -13.92 -18.96 17.36
N PRO A 44 -14.99 -18.40 16.74
CA PRO A 44 -15.10 -17.37 15.68
C PRO A 44 -16.05 -16.21 16.08
N ALA A 45 -15.81 -14.98 15.61
CA ALA A 45 -16.87 -13.96 15.57
C ALA A 45 -16.69 -13.04 14.36
N THR A 46 -17.79 -12.90 13.64
CA THR A 46 -17.98 -12.02 12.50
C THR A 46 -17.88 -10.57 12.97
N GLU A 47 -16.78 -9.89 12.64
CA GLU A 47 -16.73 -8.44 12.74
C GLU A 47 -16.32 -7.86 11.39
N THR A 48 -17.28 -7.19 10.77
CA THR A 48 -17.09 -6.30 9.63
C THR A 48 -16.17 -5.17 10.07
N ALA A 49 -14.86 -5.37 9.91
CA ALA A 49 -13.88 -4.31 10.07
C ALA A 49 -14.15 -3.26 8.98
N ALA A 50 -14.75 -2.14 9.39
CA ALA A 50 -14.80 -0.93 8.59
C ALA A 50 -13.35 -0.52 8.23
N PRO A 51 -13.12 0.04 7.02
CA PRO A 51 -11.79 0.47 6.63
C PRO A 51 -11.33 1.53 7.62
N SER A 52 -10.30 1.20 8.40
CA SER A 52 -9.59 2.17 9.22
C SER A 52 -9.08 3.26 8.30
N HIS A 53 -9.75 4.40 8.31
CA HIS A 53 -9.27 5.61 7.68
C HIS A 53 -8.01 6.04 8.44
N TYR A 54 -6.87 5.53 8.00
CA TYR A 54 -5.58 6.11 8.33
C TYR A 54 -5.54 7.49 7.66
N THR A 55 -5.88 8.52 8.42
CA THR A 55 -5.49 9.88 8.11
C THR A 55 -4.13 10.09 8.75
N PRO A 56 -3.01 10.06 7.99
CA PRO A 56 -1.77 10.58 8.52
C PRO A 56 -2.03 12.05 8.81
N ALA A 57 -2.00 12.42 10.10
CA ALA A 57 -1.95 13.83 10.48
C ALA A 57 -0.59 14.35 10.02
N VAL A 58 -0.54 14.90 8.80
CA VAL A 58 0.59 15.70 8.35
C VAL A 58 0.53 17.01 9.14
N SER A 59 0.96 16.97 10.40
CA SER A 59 1.17 18.19 11.16
C SER A 59 2.51 18.75 10.70
N VAL A 60 2.47 19.79 9.85
CA VAL A 60 3.66 20.60 9.63
C VAL A 60 3.97 21.26 10.97
N ASN A 61 5.02 20.81 11.64
CA ASN A 61 5.37 21.36 12.93
C ASN A 61 5.85 22.82 12.71
N ALA A 62 5.06 23.78 13.16
CA ALA A 62 5.34 25.21 13.02
C ALA A 62 6.70 25.59 13.63
N GLU A 63 7.17 24.90 14.66
CA GLU A 63 8.48 25.12 15.27
C GLU A 63 9.63 24.67 14.36
N GLN A 64 9.40 23.62 13.57
CA GLN A 64 10.37 23.12 12.61
C GLN A 64 10.47 24.03 11.38
N LEU A 65 9.32 24.52 10.89
CA LEU A 65 9.26 25.56 9.84
C LEU A 65 9.97 26.84 10.31
N LYS A 66 9.71 27.26 11.55
CA LYS A 66 10.37 28.40 12.17
C LYS A 66 11.88 28.18 12.26
N LYS A 67 12.34 27.02 12.72
CA LYS A 67 13.78 26.69 12.77
C LYS A 67 14.46 26.71 11.41
N LEU A 68 13.75 26.31 10.35
CA LEU A 68 14.30 26.35 9.00
C LEU A 68 14.43 27.79 8.50
N VAL A 69 13.40 28.62 8.71
CA VAL A 69 13.42 30.05 8.38
C VAL A 69 14.51 30.77 9.19
N ASP A 70 14.60 30.49 10.49
CA ASP A 70 15.64 31.02 11.38
C ASP A 70 17.03 30.56 10.91
N SER A 71 17.19 29.30 10.49
CA SER A 71 18.46 28.79 9.93
C SER A 71 18.83 29.45 8.59
N CYS A 72 17.86 29.77 7.72
CA CYS A 72 18.11 30.58 6.54
C CYS A 72 18.58 31.98 6.91
N LEU A 73 18.02 32.60 7.95
CA LEU A 73 18.40 33.92 8.43
C LEU A 73 19.77 33.91 9.14
N GLU A 74 20.09 32.86 9.91
CA GLU A 74 21.34 32.67 10.67
C GLU A 74 22.51 32.14 9.84
N HIS A 75 22.25 31.48 8.70
CA HIS A 75 23.27 31.08 7.73
C HIS A 75 23.29 31.96 6.48
N GLY A 76 22.72 33.16 6.59
CA GLY A 76 22.78 34.17 5.55
C GLY A 76 24.19 34.61 5.17
N GLN A 77 24.27 35.39 4.09
CA GLN A 77 25.52 35.91 3.55
C GLN A 77 26.37 36.57 4.65
N ALA A 78 27.69 36.36 4.59
CA ALA A 78 28.62 36.73 5.65
C ALA A 78 28.57 38.24 6.00
N GLU A 79 28.31 39.07 5.01
CA GLU A 79 28.16 40.53 5.14
C GLU A 79 26.97 40.89 6.04
N PHE A 80 25.84 40.21 5.85
CA PHE A 80 24.64 40.42 6.66
C PHE A 80 24.80 39.89 8.08
N GLN A 81 25.44 38.72 8.25
CA GLN A 81 25.76 38.19 9.58
C GLN A 81 26.66 39.13 10.38
N THR A 82 27.66 39.70 9.70
CA THR A 82 28.58 40.65 10.31
C THR A 82 27.84 41.90 10.78
N LEU A 83 26.94 42.45 9.95
CA LEU A 83 26.07 43.56 10.37
C LEU A 83 25.25 43.19 11.61
N MET A 84 24.57 42.03 11.60
CA MET A 84 23.72 41.59 12.70
C MET A 84 24.47 41.36 14.00
N GLN A 85 25.71 40.88 13.91
CA GLN A 85 26.58 40.75 15.07
C GLN A 85 26.89 42.12 15.69
N TYR A 86 27.24 43.13 14.90
CA TYR A 86 27.51 44.48 15.42
C TYR A 86 26.26 45.18 15.92
N VAL A 87 25.10 45.03 15.26
CA VAL A 87 23.82 45.56 15.74
C VAL A 87 23.47 44.98 17.11
N LYS A 88 23.68 43.67 17.29
CA LYS A 88 23.48 42.99 18.58
C LYS A 88 24.49 43.44 19.65
N MET A 89 25.74 43.71 19.27
CA MET A 89 26.73 44.27 20.19
C MET A 89 26.34 45.66 20.69
N PHE A 90 25.71 46.49 19.85
CA PHE A 90 25.25 47.83 20.21
C PHE A 90 23.90 47.87 20.93
N GLU A 91 23.17 46.75 21.00
CA GLU A 91 21.86 46.64 21.64
C GLU A 91 21.81 47.15 23.09
N SER A 92 22.86 46.88 23.85
CA SER A 92 22.96 47.30 25.26
C SER A 92 23.36 48.76 25.44
N THR A 93 23.89 49.42 24.40
CA THR A 93 24.55 50.73 24.52
C THR A 93 23.82 51.82 23.73
N ILE A 94 23.13 51.46 22.65
CA ILE A 94 22.36 52.38 21.82
C ILE A 94 20.92 51.84 21.78
N PRO A 95 19.99 52.44 22.54
CA PRO A 95 18.60 51.95 22.58
C PRO A 95 17.90 52.11 21.23
N ASP A 96 18.15 53.23 20.55
CA ASP A 96 17.55 53.55 19.26
C ASP A 96 18.05 52.59 18.16
N GLU A 97 17.11 51.91 17.51
CA GLU A 97 17.41 50.91 16.48
C GLU A 97 18.07 51.55 15.26
N THR A 98 17.56 52.70 14.80
CA THR A 98 18.12 53.38 13.62
C THR A 98 19.58 53.79 13.85
N ALA A 99 19.88 54.33 15.03
CA ALA A 99 21.23 54.67 15.45
C ALA A 99 22.13 53.43 15.58
N ARG A 100 21.61 52.30 16.09
CA ARG A 100 22.34 51.02 16.13
C ARG A 100 22.75 50.54 14.76
N TYR A 101 21.80 50.50 13.82
CA TYR A 101 22.09 50.06 12.46
C TYR A 101 23.10 51.00 11.79
N ARG A 102 23.00 52.32 11.94
CA ARG A 102 24.01 53.24 11.40
C ARG A 102 25.38 53.02 12.02
N ALA A 103 25.47 52.86 13.34
CA ALA A 103 26.72 52.62 14.03
C ALA A 103 27.38 51.31 13.56
N ALA A 104 26.59 50.22 13.47
CA ALA A 104 27.03 48.94 12.94
C ALA A 104 27.50 49.05 11.48
N LEU A 105 26.71 49.72 10.63
CA LEU A 105 27.05 49.96 9.22
C LEU A 105 28.39 50.71 9.08
N GLN A 106 28.64 51.70 9.94
CA GLN A 106 29.86 52.49 9.94
C GLN A 106 31.09 51.66 10.34
N VAL A 107 30.94 50.72 11.27
CA VAL A 107 32.01 49.79 11.66
C VAL A 107 32.31 48.79 10.55
N ILE A 108 31.29 48.14 9.98
CA ILE A 108 31.51 47.15 8.91
C ILE A 108 31.99 47.80 7.60
N SER A 109 31.64 49.07 7.36
CA SER A 109 32.15 49.83 6.21
C SER A 109 33.65 50.04 6.28
N GLN A 110 34.22 50.21 7.48
CA GLN A 110 35.68 50.26 7.68
C GLN A 110 36.36 48.92 7.40
N GLN A 111 35.61 47.82 7.42
CA GLN A 111 36.06 46.47 7.07
C GLN A 111 35.85 46.14 5.59
N GLY A 112 35.44 47.12 4.77
CA GLY A 112 35.25 46.95 3.32
C GLY A 112 33.90 46.35 2.91
N ILE A 113 32.96 46.22 3.85
CA ILE A 113 31.56 45.84 3.59
C ILE A 113 30.76 47.13 3.35
N THR A 114 30.60 47.51 2.09
CA THR A 114 29.86 48.70 1.71
C THR A 114 28.34 48.46 1.74
N PRO A 115 27.52 49.51 1.84
CA PRO A 115 26.06 49.38 1.74
C PRO A 115 25.62 48.63 0.49
N ASP A 116 26.25 48.89 -0.66
CA ASP A 116 25.93 48.20 -1.92
C ASP A 116 26.21 46.70 -1.86
N LYS A 117 27.32 46.28 -1.22
CA LYS A 117 27.63 44.86 -1.03
C LYS A 117 26.63 44.18 -0.11
N LEU A 118 26.19 44.88 0.93
CA LEU A 118 25.17 44.38 1.86
C LEU A 118 23.82 44.22 1.16
N VAL A 119 23.40 45.20 0.36
CA VAL A 119 22.17 45.14 -0.45
C VAL A 119 22.26 43.98 -1.43
N ALA A 120 23.37 43.85 -2.17
CA ALA A 120 23.57 42.73 -3.10
C ALA A 120 23.58 41.36 -2.40
N ALA A 121 24.10 41.28 -1.17
CA ALA A 121 24.08 40.07 -0.36
C ALA A 121 22.64 39.71 0.06
N LEU A 122 21.84 40.69 0.49
CA LEU A 122 20.43 40.50 0.83
C LEU A 122 19.60 40.10 -0.39
N GLU A 123 19.79 40.74 -1.54
CA GLU A 123 19.12 40.39 -2.79
C GLU A 123 19.40 38.95 -3.22
N LYS A 124 20.67 38.51 -3.14
CA LYS A 124 21.04 37.10 -3.38
C LYS A 124 20.32 36.15 -2.45
N GLN A 125 20.18 36.52 -1.18
CA GLN A 125 19.53 35.68 -0.19
C GLN A 125 18.01 35.59 -0.38
N VAL A 126 17.37 36.69 -0.78
CA VAL A 126 15.96 36.70 -1.19
C VAL A 126 15.76 35.81 -2.43
N ALA A 127 16.64 35.93 -3.43
CA ALA A 127 16.59 35.09 -4.62
C ALA A 127 16.79 33.59 -4.29
N HIS A 128 17.68 33.28 -3.35
CA HIS A 128 17.88 31.91 -2.86
C HIS A 128 16.61 31.35 -2.19
N LEU A 129 15.97 32.13 -1.30
CA LEU A 129 14.71 31.73 -0.66
C LEU A 129 13.58 31.52 -1.67
N ALA A 130 13.52 32.36 -2.71
CA ALA A 130 12.54 32.18 -3.78
C ALA A 130 12.75 30.86 -4.54
N LYS A 131 14.01 30.50 -4.81
CA LYS A 131 14.35 29.23 -5.47
C LYS A 131 14.03 28.02 -4.60
N GLU A 132 14.37 28.06 -3.30
CA GLU A 132 14.00 26.99 -2.35
C GLU A 132 12.48 26.80 -2.27
N LYS A 133 11.71 27.90 -2.30
CA LYS A 133 10.25 27.83 -2.35
C LYS A 133 9.76 27.11 -3.61
N GLU A 134 10.30 27.46 -4.78
CA GLU A 134 9.94 26.82 -6.05
C GLU A 134 10.28 25.31 -6.05
N GLU A 135 11.46 24.94 -5.55
CA GLU A 135 11.88 23.54 -5.41
C GLU A 135 10.94 22.76 -4.47
N PHE A 136 10.55 23.38 -3.35
CA PHE A 136 9.60 22.80 -2.41
C PHE A 136 8.21 22.61 -3.03
N GLU A 137 7.67 23.63 -3.70
CA GLU A 137 6.38 23.53 -4.40
C GLU A 137 6.42 22.44 -5.50
N GLY A 138 7.51 22.36 -6.26
CA GLY A 138 7.72 21.31 -7.25
C GLY A 138 7.77 19.91 -6.64
N MET A 139 8.38 19.78 -5.46
CA MET A 139 8.39 18.52 -4.72
C MET A 139 7.00 18.11 -4.26
N ILE A 140 6.23 19.03 -3.67
CA ILE A 140 4.84 18.79 -3.25
C ILE A 140 3.99 18.35 -4.45
N GLY A 141 4.09 19.05 -5.58
CA GLY A 141 3.36 18.68 -6.79
C GLY A 141 3.72 17.28 -7.31
N ASN A 142 4.96 16.82 -7.14
CA ASN A 142 5.36 15.45 -7.46
C ASN A 142 4.80 14.41 -6.47
N MET A 143 4.75 14.74 -5.18
CA MET A 143 4.10 13.88 -4.17
C MET A 143 2.61 13.74 -4.43
N GLU A 144 1.91 14.83 -4.74
CA GLU A 144 0.48 14.84 -5.07
C GLU A 144 0.18 13.96 -6.29
N LYS A 145 0.97 14.10 -7.36
CA LYS A 145 0.87 13.21 -8.54
C LYS A 145 1.10 11.74 -8.18
N GLY A 146 2.06 11.47 -7.29
CA GLY A 146 2.32 10.13 -6.77
C GLY A 146 1.11 9.55 -6.03
N LEU A 147 0.46 10.36 -5.18
CA LEU A 147 -0.76 9.99 -4.47
C LEU A 147 -1.94 9.73 -5.41
N ASP A 148 -2.13 10.57 -6.43
CA ASP A 148 -3.18 10.37 -7.43
C ASP A 148 -2.97 9.08 -8.24
N GLY A 149 -1.71 8.77 -8.56
CA GLY A 149 -1.34 7.50 -9.19
C GLY A 149 -1.67 6.30 -8.31
N GLN A 150 -1.35 6.38 -7.01
CA GLN A 150 -1.71 5.32 -6.05
C GLN A 150 -3.23 5.17 -5.88
N ARG A 151 -3.97 6.27 -5.78
CA ARG A 151 -5.43 6.27 -5.68
C ARG A 151 -6.09 5.64 -6.91
N THR A 152 -5.56 5.91 -8.09
CA THR A 152 -6.02 5.28 -9.34
C THR A 152 -5.77 3.78 -9.32
N LYS A 153 -4.58 3.35 -8.91
CA LYS A 153 -4.24 1.92 -8.79
C LYS A 153 -5.15 1.18 -7.81
N ILE A 154 -5.48 1.80 -6.67
CA ILE A 154 -6.44 1.22 -5.70
C ILE A 154 -7.80 1.02 -6.37
N LYS A 155 -8.31 2.03 -7.08
CA LYS A 155 -9.59 1.95 -7.77
C LYS A 155 -9.62 0.83 -8.82
N ASP A 156 -8.53 0.64 -9.55
CA ASP A 156 -8.40 -0.44 -10.53
C ASP A 156 -8.41 -1.83 -9.85
N MET A 157 -7.70 -1.96 -8.73
CA MET A 157 -7.70 -3.20 -7.93
C MET A 157 -9.09 -3.51 -7.36
N ASP A 158 -9.83 -2.49 -6.90
CA ASP A 158 -11.20 -2.66 -6.40
C ASP A 158 -12.15 -3.16 -7.51
N ASN A 159 -12.01 -2.61 -8.72
CA ASN A 159 -12.78 -3.04 -9.88
C ASN A 159 -12.46 -4.49 -10.28
N GLU A 160 -11.18 -4.87 -10.28
CA GLU A 160 -10.75 -6.24 -10.56
C GLU A 160 -11.28 -7.22 -9.51
N SER A 161 -11.20 -6.85 -8.23
CA SER A 161 -11.75 -7.63 -7.11
C SER A 161 -13.26 -7.87 -7.28
N ALA A 162 -14.03 -6.83 -7.63
CA ALA A 162 -15.46 -6.96 -7.88
C ALA A 162 -15.78 -7.90 -9.06
N GLN A 163 -14.99 -7.85 -10.14
CA GLN A 163 -15.15 -8.76 -11.27
C GLN A 163 -14.85 -10.22 -10.90
N LEU A 164 -13.79 -10.45 -10.13
CA LEU A 164 -13.43 -11.78 -9.64
C LEU A 164 -14.50 -12.36 -8.71
N GLN A 165 -15.08 -11.54 -7.82
CA GLN A 165 -16.19 -11.96 -6.96
C GLN A 165 -17.42 -12.40 -7.77
N LYS A 166 -17.77 -11.66 -8.81
CA LYS A 166 -18.88 -12.05 -9.71
C LYS A 166 -18.61 -13.40 -10.39
N LYS A 167 -17.40 -13.58 -10.93
CA LYS A 167 -17.01 -14.84 -11.58
C LYS A 167 -17.01 -16.02 -10.60
N LEU A 168 -16.60 -15.79 -9.34
CA LEU A 168 -16.65 -16.80 -8.30
C LEU A 168 -18.09 -17.24 -8.01
N ALA A 169 -19.04 -16.30 -7.92
CA ALA A 169 -20.46 -16.61 -7.73
C ALA A 169 -21.04 -17.43 -8.90
N GLU A 170 -20.70 -17.06 -10.14
CA GLU A 170 -21.11 -17.81 -11.34
C GLU A 170 -20.57 -19.26 -11.32
N LEU A 171 -19.30 -19.44 -10.95
CA LEU A 171 -18.69 -20.77 -10.83
C LEU A 171 -19.32 -21.61 -9.71
N GLN A 172 -19.68 -20.99 -8.58
CA GLN A 172 -20.38 -21.67 -7.49
C GLN A 172 -21.76 -22.15 -7.92
N GLN A 173 -22.52 -21.32 -8.65
CA GLN A 173 -23.81 -21.71 -9.21
C GLN A 173 -23.68 -22.87 -10.20
N LEU A 174 -22.67 -22.81 -11.09
CA LEU A 174 -22.41 -23.89 -12.04
C LEU A 174 -22.05 -25.20 -11.33
N ARG A 175 -21.20 -25.14 -10.29
CA ARG A 175 -20.86 -26.30 -9.45
C ARG A 175 -22.10 -26.92 -8.82
N ALA A 176 -22.99 -26.11 -8.24
CA ALA A 176 -24.22 -26.59 -7.62
C ALA A 176 -25.13 -27.30 -8.65
N LYS A 177 -25.28 -26.71 -9.84
CA LYS A 177 -26.06 -27.30 -10.94
C LYS A 177 -25.50 -28.66 -11.36
N VAL A 178 -24.20 -28.74 -11.63
CA VAL A 178 -23.53 -29.99 -12.04
C VAL A 178 -23.65 -31.05 -10.94
N SER A 179 -23.47 -30.68 -9.67
CA SER A 179 -23.63 -31.61 -8.55
C SER A 179 -25.05 -32.16 -8.46
N SER A 180 -26.07 -31.34 -8.69
CA SER A 180 -27.46 -31.79 -8.74
C SER A 180 -27.74 -32.71 -9.94
N GLU A 181 -27.14 -32.42 -11.10
CA GLU A 181 -27.27 -33.27 -12.29
C GLU A 181 -26.65 -34.65 -12.08
N ILE A 182 -25.46 -34.70 -11.45
CA ILE A 182 -24.80 -35.96 -11.08
C ILE A 182 -25.72 -36.78 -10.17
N GLY A 183 -26.23 -36.20 -9.08
CA GLY A 183 -27.12 -36.92 -8.16
C GLY A 183 -28.40 -37.43 -8.85
N SER A 184 -28.97 -36.63 -9.77
CA SER A 184 -30.12 -37.08 -10.57
C SER A 184 -29.78 -38.26 -11.48
N GLN A 185 -28.61 -38.24 -12.11
CA GLN A 185 -28.16 -39.36 -12.95
C GLN A 185 -27.88 -40.62 -12.14
N GLU A 186 -27.26 -40.50 -10.97
CA GLU A 186 -27.00 -41.64 -10.08
C GLU A 186 -28.30 -42.34 -9.67
N VAL A 187 -29.34 -41.57 -9.31
CA VAL A 187 -30.67 -42.12 -9.00
C VAL A 187 -31.28 -42.83 -10.22
N LYS A 188 -31.19 -42.24 -11.42
CA LYS A 188 -31.69 -42.86 -12.66
C LYS A 188 -30.96 -44.17 -12.97
N ILE A 189 -29.63 -44.20 -12.80
CA ILE A 189 -28.82 -45.40 -13.01
C ILE A 189 -29.21 -46.49 -12.00
N ALA A 190 -29.37 -46.14 -10.72
CA ALA A 190 -29.80 -47.08 -9.70
C ALA A 190 -31.19 -47.67 -10.02
N ALA A 191 -32.15 -46.82 -10.39
CA ALA A 191 -33.49 -47.25 -10.79
C ALA A 191 -33.46 -48.17 -12.02
N ALA A 192 -32.65 -47.84 -13.03
CA ALA A 192 -32.47 -48.67 -14.22
C ALA A 192 -31.90 -50.06 -13.87
N ARG A 193 -30.88 -50.12 -12.99
CA ARG A 193 -30.32 -51.40 -12.51
C ARG A 193 -31.36 -52.24 -11.79
N THR A 194 -32.14 -51.66 -10.88
CA THR A 194 -33.21 -52.37 -10.15
C THR A 194 -34.29 -52.87 -11.10
N ASN A 195 -34.74 -52.04 -12.04
CA ASN A 195 -35.77 -52.42 -13.00
C ASN A 195 -35.29 -53.53 -13.94
N PHE A 196 -34.03 -53.46 -14.39
CA PHE A 196 -33.43 -54.50 -15.22
C PHE A 196 -33.33 -55.84 -14.48
N ALA A 197 -32.87 -55.84 -13.23
CA ALA A 197 -32.80 -57.05 -12.41
C ALA A 197 -34.18 -57.70 -12.24
N LYS A 198 -35.21 -56.91 -11.90
CA LYS A 198 -36.59 -57.40 -11.79
C LYS A 198 -37.12 -57.99 -13.09
N ALA A 199 -36.83 -57.34 -14.22
CA ALA A 199 -37.25 -57.84 -15.53
C ALA A 199 -36.56 -59.17 -15.89
N LEU A 200 -35.26 -59.29 -15.57
CA LEU A 200 -34.49 -60.52 -15.75
C LEU A 200 -35.04 -61.67 -14.90
N ASP A 201 -35.33 -61.42 -13.63
CA ASP A 201 -35.89 -62.41 -12.70
C ASP A 201 -37.27 -62.89 -13.18
N ALA A 202 -38.14 -61.96 -13.60
CA ALA A 202 -39.45 -62.29 -14.15
C ALA A 202 -39.34 -63.15 -15.42
N ALA A 203 -38.45 -62.79 -16.35
CA ALA A 203 -38.19 -63.58 -17.55
C ALA A 203 -37.66 -64.98 -17.20
N GLY A 204 -36.74 -65.09 -16.23
CA GLY A 204 -36.23 -66.37 -15.72
C GLY A 204 -37.33 -67.25 -15.14
N GLN A 205 -38.24 -66.69 -14.34
CA GLN A 205 -39.39 -67.41 -13.79
C GLN A 205 -40.34 -67.89 -14.89
N GLN A 206 -40.62 -67.06 -15.90
CA GLN A 206 -41.44 -67.47 -17.04
C GLN A 206 -40.81 -68.62 -17.81
N LEU A 207 -39.50 -68.56 -18.08
CA LEU A 207 -38.77 -69.64 -18.75
C LEU A 207 -38.81 -70.94 -17.96
N GLU A 208 -38.65 -70.89 -16.63
CA GLU A 208 -38.73 -72.09 -15.79
C GLU A 208 -40.16 -72.67 -15.76
N GLN A 209 -41.20 -71.82 -15.70
CA GLN A 209 -42.59 -72.25 -15.83
C GLN A 209 -42.85 -72.93 -17.19
N HIS A 210 -42.36 -72.34 -18.29
CA HIS A 210 -42.46 -72.93 -19.62
C HIS A 210 -41.75 -74.28 -19.70
N LYS A 211 -40.54 -74.38 -19.13
CA LYS A 211 -39.77 -75.63 -19.06
C LYS A 211 -40.53 -76.72 -18.29
N GLN A 212 -41.04 -76.42 -17.10
CA GLN A 212 -41.84 -77.36 -16.29
C GLN A 212 -43.09 -77.83 -17.05
N ARG A 213 -43.77 -76.91 -17.72
CA ARG A 213 -44.94 -77.23 -18.56
C ARG A 213 -44.57 -78.14 -19.73
N MET A 214 -43.47 -77.88 -20.42
CA MET A 214 -42.98 -78.76 -21.50
C MET A 214 -42.61 -80.15 -20.99
N MET A 215 -41.88 -80.24 -19.87
CA MET A 215 -41.52 -81.53 -19.24
C MET A 215 -42.76 -82.35 -18.89
N SER A 216 -43.79 -81.72 -18.32
CA SER A 216 -45.07 -82.36 -18.01
C SER A 216 -45.81 -82.86 -19.25
N LEU A 217 -45.89 -82.05 -20.32
CA LEU A 217 -46.58 -82.43 -21.56
C LEU A 217 -45.87 -83.56 -22.32
N LEU A 218 -44.54 -83.59 -22.29
CA LEU A 218 -43.74 -84.61 -22.97
C LEU A 218 -43.56 -85.90 -22.15
N GLY A 219 -44.12 -85.96 -20.93
CA GLY A 219 -43.97 -87.12 -20.03
C GLY A 219 -42.53 -87.31 -19.53
N ILE A 220 -41.68 -86.29 -19.63
CA ILE A 220 -40.28 -86.31 -19.19
C ILE A 220 -40.27 -85.96 -17.71
N THR A 221 -40.50 -86.95 -16.85
CA THR A 221 -40.27 -86.82 -15.41
C THR A 221 -38.78 -86.92 -15.09
N ASP A 222 -38.31 -86.17 -14.10
CA ASP A 222 -36.92 -86.15 -13.58
C ASP A 222 -36.49 -87.49 -12.91
N SER A 223 -37.01 -88.61 -13.40
CA SER A 223 -36.73 -89.98 -12.93
C SER A 223 -35.45 -90.58 -13.53
N GLU A 224 -34.77 -89.88 -14.44
CA GLU A 224 -33.45 -90.31 -14.95
C GLU A 224 -32.28 -89.98 -14.00
N LYS A 225 -32.43 -89.04 -13.06
CA LYS A 225 -31.37 -88.77 -12.07
C LYS A 225 -31.31 -89.75 -10.90
N MET A 226 -32.33 -90.61 -10.72
CA MET A 226 -32.32 -91.65 -9.68
C MET A 226 -31.83 -93.03 -10.13
N LYS A 227 -31.57 -93.28 -11.43
CA LYS A 227 -31.10 -94.59 -11.91
C LYS A 227 -29.57 -94.78 -11.96
N LYS A 228 -28.76 -93.78 -11.61
CA LYS A 228 -27.28 -93.89 -11.56
C LYS A 228 -26.67 -93.99 -10.15
N LYS A 229 -27.49 -94.25 -9.12
CA LYS A 229 -27.02 -94.65 -7.77
C LYS A 229 -27.67 -95.98 -7.38
N LYS A 230 -27.20 -97.06 -7.94
CA LYS A 230 -27.22 -98.41 -7.35
C LYS A 230 -26.04 -99.19 -7.90
#